data_AF-L8DC87-F1
#
_entry.id   AF-L8DC87-F1
#
_cell.length_a   1.000
_cell.length_b   1.000
_cell.length_c   1.000
_cell.angle_alpha   90.00
_cell.angle_beta   90.00
_cell.angle_gamma   90.00
#
_symmetry.space_group_name_H-M   'P 1'
#
loop_
_entity.id
_entity.type
_entity.pdbx_description
1 polymer ?
#
loop_
_entity_poly.entity_id
_entity_poly.type
_entity_poly.pdbx_seq_one_letter_code
_entity_poly.pdbx_strand_id
1 'polypeptide(L)'
;MSDDSGNTGLPDDVSDATLGFLLAVSMFLPSFFGATLITDALLGWVGLPLSPLLWLIVAVPLAIVMVHVEDRVQNCSDWERLEGFWYSGGVGALTIPPLALALLAPLPALTGLDRGGPSMVVFVALVLLIVGIVVRGKLRGTA
;
A
#
# COMPACT_ATOMS: atom_id res chain seq x y z
N MET A 1 -17.81 39.34 17.97
CA MET A 1 -17.81 38.07 18.72
C MET A 1 -18.24 37.00 17.76
N SER A 2 -17.40 36.11 17.24
CA SER A 2 -15.96 36.03 17.10
C SER A 2 -15.75 35.25 15.80
N ASP A 3 -14.64 35.49 15.12
CA ASP A 3 -14.26 34.87 13.85
C ASP A 3 -14.39 33.35 13.88
N ASP A 4 -15.27 32.81 13.02
CA ASP A 4 -15.28 31.38 12.68
C ASP A 4 -14.17 31.18 11.64
N SER A 5 -12.95 31.15 12.16
CA SER A 5 -11.72 30.94 11.43
C SER A 5 -11.79 29.62 10.69
N GLY A 6 -11.72 29.71 9.35
CA GLY A 6 -11.69 28.61 8.41
C GLY A 6 -10.96 27.38 8.91
N ASN A 7 -11.73 26.40 9.37
CA ASN A 7 -11.31 25.02 9.32
C ASN A 7 -11.56 24.56 7.89
N THR A 8 -10.60 24.79 7.00
CA THR A 8 -10.47 24.05 5.74
C THR A 8 -10.18 22.58 6.08
N GLY A 9 -11.15 21.91 6.69
CA GLY A 9 -11.22 20.47 6.78
C GLY A 9 -11.36 19.97 5.35
N LEU A 10 -10.37 19.21 4.90
CA LEU A 10 -10.53 18.48 3.64
C LEU A 10 -11.85 17.71 3.68
N PRO A 11 -12.62 17.65 2.57
CA PRO A 11 -13.81 16.82 2.51
C PRO A 11 -13.46 15.40 2.94
N ASP A 12 -14.29 14.78 3.78
CA ASP A 12 -14.02 13.45 4.35
C ASP A 12 -13.66 12.43 3.25
N ASP A 13 -14.31 12.52 2.09
CA ASP A 13 -14.00 11.70 0.90
C ASP A 13 -12.53 11.79 0.43
N VAL A 14 -11.92 12.99 0.52
CA VAL A 14 -10.52 13.21 0.12
C VAL A 14 -9.58 12.67 1.20
N SER A 15 -9.98 12.74 2.47
CA SER A 15 -9.24 12.14 3.58
C SER A 15 -9.24 10.61 3.44
N ASP A 16 -10.40 9.99 3.21
CA ASP A 16 -10.57 8.55 3.02
C ASP A 16 -9.80 8.05 1.80
N ALA A 17 -9.89 8.78 0.67
CA ALA A 17 -9.13 8.45 -0.53
C ALA A 17 -7.61 8.49 -0.27
N THR A 18 -7.15 9.49 0.48
CA THR A 18 -5.73 9.63 0.85
C THR A 18 -5.29 8.51 1.79
N LEU A 19 -6.12 8.15 2.77
CA LEU A 19 -5.84 7.06 3.72
C LEU A 19 -5.83 5.71 3.01
N GLY A 20 -6.84 5.41 2.19
CA GLY A 20 -6.91 4.20 1.38
C GLY A 20 -5.74 4.08 0.41
N PHE A 21 -5.34 5.18 -0.24
CA PHE A 21 -4.13 5.20 -1.08
C PHE A 21 -2.87 4.88 -0.27
N LEU A 22 -2.67 5.54 0.88
CA LEU A 22 -1.52 5.27 1.74
C LEU A 22 -1.50 3.84 2.28
N LEU A 23 -2.67 3.30 2.63
CA LEU A 23 -2.84 1.92 3.07
C LEU A 23 -2.44 0.94 1.95
N ALA A 24 -2.97 1.14 0.74
CA ALA A 24 -2.63 0.33 -0.42
C ALA A 24 -1.11 0.35 -0.69
N VAL A 25 -0.50 1.54 -0.73
CA VAL A 25 0.93 1.71 -1.03
C VAL A 25 1.81 1.13 0.08
N SER A 26 1.45 1.35 1.35
CA SER A 26 2.23 0.84 2.50
C SER A 26 2.18 -0.67 2.65
N MET A 27 1.07 -1.32 2.28
CA MET A 27 0.95 -2.78 2.26
C MET A 27 1.56 -3.39 0.99
N PHE A 28 1.42 -2.71 -0.14
CA PHE A 28 1.93 -3.16 -1.42
C PHE A 28 3.46 -3.15 -1.49
N LEU A 29 4.13 -2.06 -1.08
CA LEU A 29 5.58 -1.92 -1.27
C LEU A 29 6.41 -3.02 -0.59
N PRO A 30 6.15 -3.39 0.68
CA PRO A 30 6.87 -4.50 1.33
C PRO A 30 6.62 -5.84 0.64
N SER A 31 5.38 -6.10 0.21
CA SER A 31 5.04 -7.33 -0.54
C SER A 31 5.75 -7.34 -1.90
N PHE A 32 5.74 -6.22 -2.62
CA PHE A 32 6.40 -6.06 -3.90
C PHE A 32 7.92 -6.17 -3.79
N PHE A 33 8.51 -5.64 -2.72
CA PHE A 33 9.93 -5.81 -2.41
C PHE A 33 10.26 -7.28 -2.16
N GLY A 34 9.50 -7.97 -1.30
CA GLY A 34 9.68 -9.39 -1.03
C GLY A 34 9.55 -10.23 -2.30
N ALA A 35 8.56 -9.94 -3.13
CA ALA A 35 8.36 -10.57 -4.43
C ALA A 35 9.56 -10.38 -5.36
N THR A 36 10.04 -9.14 -5.49
CA THR A 36 11.20 -8.78 -6.32
C THR A 36 12.46 -9.48 -5.83
N LEU A 37 12.67 -9.54 -4.51
CA LEU A 37 13.81 -10.20 -3.89
C LEU A 37 13.78 -11.72 -4.15
N ILE A 38 12.60 -12.35 -4.06
CA ILE A 38 12.43 -13.76 -4.40
C ILE A 38 12.73 -13.99 -5.89
N THR A 39 12.18 -13.17 -6.79
CA THR A 39 12.38 -13.35 -8.24
C THR A 39 13.82 -13.07 -8.69
N ASP A 40 14.45 -12.02 -8.17
CA ASP A 40 15.80 -11.58 -8.56
C ASP A 40 16.89 -12.40 -7.85
N ALA A 41 16.76 -12.63 -6.54
CA ALA A 41 17.76 -13.35 -5.75
C ALA A 41 17.63 -14.87 -5.83
N LEU A 42 16.40 -15.41 -5.74
CA LEU A 42 16.19 -16.87 -5.68
C LEU A 42 15.95 -17.51 -7.06
N LEU A 43 15.19 -16.85 -7.94
CA LEU A 43 14.88 -17.38 -9.27
C LEU A 43 15.82 -16.88 -10.37
N GLY A 44 16.62 -15.84 -10.10
CA GLY A 44 17.58 -15.27 -11.05
C GLY A 44 16.91 -14.58 -12.25
N TRP A 45 15.64 -14.18 -12.10
CA TRP A 45 14.91 -13.48 -13.14
C TRP A 45 15.36 -12.02 -13.19
N VAL A 46 15.95 -11.63 -14.31
CA VAL A 46 16.48 -10.28 -14.51
C VAL A 46 15.35 -9.38 -15.00
N GLY A 47 14.88 -8.49 -14.13
CA GLY A 47 13.85 -7.50 -14.45
C GLY A 47 12.90 -7.23 -13.29
N LEU A 48 12.29 -6.05 -13.30
CA LEU A 48 11.26 -5.65 -12.35
C LEU A 48 9.93 -6.29 -12.78
N PRO A 49 9.27 -7.08 -11.92
CA PRO A 49 7.98 -7.67 -12.26
C PRO A 49 6.94 -6.56 -12.38
N LEU A 50 6.38 -6.37 -13.57
CA LEU A 50 5.38 -5.32 -13.85
C LEU A 50 3.96 -5.79 -13.50
N SER A 51 3.74 -7.11 -13.39
CA SER A 51 2.44 -7.68 -13.05
C SER A 51 1.90 -7.28 -11.67
N PRO A 52 2.70 -7.14 -10.60
CA PRO A 52 2.22 -6.58 -9.34
C PRO A 52 1.87 -5.09 -9.46
N LEU A 53 2.55 -4.32 -10.32
CA LEU A 53 2.21 -2.90 -10.51
C LEU A 53 0.82 -2.75 -11.13
N LEU A 54 0.39 -3.68 -11.98
CA LEU A 54 -0.99 -3.71 -12.49
C LEU A 54 -2.00 -3.95 -11.38
N TRP A 55 -1.65 -4.75 -10.37
CA TRP A 55 -2.51 -4.94 -9.20
C TRP A 55 -2.71 -3.65 -8.41
N LEU A 56 -1.74 -2.73 -8.38
CA LEU A 56 -1.87 -1.46 -7.68
C LEU A 56 -3.07 -0.63 -8.18
N ILE A 57 -3.39 -0.72 -9.48
CA ILE A 57 -4.56 -0.06 -10.09
C ILE A 57 -5.87 -0.57 -9.48
N VAL A 58 -5.90 -1.82 -9.04
CA VAL A 58 -7.05 -2.47 -8.37
C VAL A 58 -6.98 -2.31 -6.85
N ALA A 59 -5.78 -2.42 -6.27
CA ALA A 59 -5.54 -2.37 -4.84
C ALA A 59 -5.87 -0.99 -4.25
N VAL A 60 -5.56 0.09 -4.97
CA VAL A 60 -5.87 1.46 -4.54
C VAL A 60 -7.38 1.68 -4.37
N PRO A 61 -8.24 1.51 -5.40
CA PRO A 61 -9.67 1.68 -5.21
C PRO A 61 -10.24 0.67 -4.21
N LEU A 62 -9.73 -0.56 -4.16
CA LEU A 62 -10.14 -1.54 -3.14
C LEU A 62 -9.85 -1.05 -1.71
N ALA A 63 -8.67 -0.51 -1.46
CA ALA A 63 -8.30 0.03 -0.15
C ALA A 63 -9.13 1.26 0.23
N ILE A 64 -9.42 2.15 -0.73
CA ILE A 64 -10.31 3.30 -0.52
C ILE A 64 -11.71 2.82 -0.12
N VAL A 65 -12.26 1.84 -0.84
CA VAL A 65 -13.56 1.24 -0.49
C VAL A 65 -13.51 0.58 0.88
N MET A 66 -12.41 -0.11 1.23
CA MET A 66 -12.25 -0.72 2.54
C MET A 66 -12.29 0.29 3.67
N VAL A 67 -11.54 1.40 3.55
CA VAL A 67 -11.55 2.49 4.54
C VAL A 67 -12.93 3.14 4.63
N HIS A 68 -13.55 3.43 3.49
CA HIS A 68 -14.87 4.06 3.47
C HIS A 68 -15.99 3.17 4.05
N VAL A 69 -15.86 1.85 3.90
CA VAL A 69 -16.81 0.86 4.42
C VAL A 69 -16.51 0.52 5.88
N GLU A 70 -15.28 0.74 6.36
CA GLU A 70 -14.84 0.39 7.70
C GLU A 70 -15.74 0.98 8.78
N ASP A 71 -16.06 2.28 8.71
CA ASP A 71 -16.95 2.94 9.67
C ASP A 71 -18.36 2.32 9.71
N ARG A 72 -18.85 1.80 8.58
CA ARG A 72 -20.15 1.12 8.52
C ARG A 72 -20.08 -0.27 9.14
N VAL A 73 -18.98 -0.97 8.95
CA VAL A 73 -18.77 -2.34 9.46
C VAL A 73 -18.46 -2.32 10.96
N GLN A 74 -17.74 -1.30 11.44
CA GLN A 74 -17.47 -1.08 12.87
C GLN A 74 -18.75 -0.84 13.68
N ASN A 75 -19.79 -0.26 13.06
CA ASN A 75 -21.08 -0.03 13.72
C ASN A 75 -21.96 -1.29 13.87
N CYS A 76 -21.54 -2.45 13.36
CA CYS A 76 -22.26 -3.71 13.53
C CYS A 76 -22.03 -4.32 14.93
N SER A 77 -23.07 -4.93 15.51
CA SER A 77 -23.00 -5.55 16.85
C SER A 77 -21.98 -6.69 16.97
N ASP A 78 -21.58 -7.29 15.85
CA ASP A 78 -20.63 -8.40 15.79
C ASP A 78 -19.20 -7.97 15.42
N TRP A 79 -18.89 -6.66 15.44
CA TRP A 79 -17.59 -6.11 15.04
C TRP A 79 -16.41 -6.79 15.74
N GLU A 80 -16.43 -6.93 17.07
CA GLU A 80 -15.32 -7.54 17.83
C GLU A 80 -15.00 -8.97 17.37
N ARG A 81 -15.99 -9.69 16.84
CA ARG A 81 -15.81 -11.06 16.33
C ARG A 81 -15.32 -11.08 14.88
N LEU A 82 -15.64 -10.05 14.10
CA LEU A 82 -15.30 -9.92 12.69
C LEU A 82 -14.03 -9.10 12.44
N GLU A 83 -13.57 -8.33 13.43
CA GLU A 83 -12.42 -7.44 13.36
C GLU A 83 -11.19 -8.16 12.81
N GLY A 84 -10.86 -9.31 13.40
CA GLY A 84 -9.71 -10.12 12.96
C GLY A 84 -9.85 -10.60 11.51
N PHE A 85 -11.06 -10.96 11.09
CA PHE A 85 -11.32 -11.38 9.70
C PHE A 85 -11.26 -10.20 8.73
N TRP A 86 -11.79 -9.03 9.12
CA TRP A 86 -11.79 -7.83 8.29
C TRP A 86 -10.37 -7.34 8.02
N TYR A 87 -9.57 -7.17 9.08
CA TYR A 87 -8.18 -6.75 8.92
C TYR A 87 -7.31 -7.82 8.28
N SER A 88 -7.47 -9.10 8.64
CA SER A 88 -6.73 -10.18 7.98
C SER A 88 -7.11 -10.31 6.50
N GLY A 89 -8.39 -10.12 6.17
CA GLY A 89 -8.89 -10.12 4.80
C GLY A 89 -8.32 -8.96 4.00
N GLY A 90 -8.28 -7.75 4.58
CA GLY A 90 -7.69 -6.57 3.95
C GLY A 90 -6.19 -6.70 3.73
N VAL A 91 -5.45 -7.10 4.75
CA VAL A 91 -4.01 -7.37 4.64
C VAL A 91 -3.77 -8.47 3.60
N GLY A 92 -4.51 -9.57 3.64
CA GLY A 92 -4.39 -10.66 2.68
C GLY A 92 -4.67 -10.22 1.24
N ALA A 93 -5.76 -9.51 1.00
CA ALA A 93 -6.15 -9.02 -0.32
C ALA A 93 -5.15 -8.01 -0.90
N LEU A 94 -4.49 -7.22 -0.06
CA LEU A 94 -3.51 -6.23 -0.51
C LEU A 94 -2.10 -6.82 -0.67
N THR A 95 -1.77 -7.92 0.01
CA THR A 95 -0.40 -8.47 0.05
C THR A 95 -0.22 -9.76 -0.76
N ILE A 96 -1.22 -10.65 -0.80
CA ILE A 96 -1.11 -11.97 -1.45
C ILE A 96 -1.17 -11.86 -2.99
N PRO A 97 -2.11 -11.12 -3.61
CA PRO A 97 -2.17 -11.02 -5.06
C PRO A 97 -0.90 -10.47 -5.73
N PRO A 98 -0.23 -9.41 -5.24
CA PRO A 98 1.01 -8.96 -5.87
C PRO A 98 2.13 -9.99 -5.76
N LEU A 99 2.20 -10.75 -4.66
CA LEU A 99 3.14 -11.85 -4.52
C LEU A 99 2.83 -12.98 -5.51
N ALA A 100 1.56 -13.38 -5.63
CA ALA A 100 1.12 -14.41 -6.57
C ALA A 100 1.38 -14.00 -8.03
N LEU A 101 1.09 -12.74 -8.39
CA LEU A 101 1.31 -12.21 -9.73
C LEU A 101 2.80 -12.16 -10.10
N ALA A 102 3.67 -11.78 -9.17
CA ALA A 102 5.11 -11.78 -9.39
C ALA A 102 5.66 -13.20 -9.63
N LEU A 103 5.12 -14.20 -8.93
CA LEU A 103 5.59 -15.58 -9.02
C LEU A 103 5.01 -16.35 -10.20
N LEU A 104 3.73 -16.14 -10.52
CA LEU A 104 3.00 -16.92 -11.52
C LEU A 104 3.01 -16.30 -12.92
N ALA A 105 3.05 -14.97 -12.99
CA ALA A 105 2.97 -14.23 -14.26
C ALA A 105 3.97 -13.07 -14.26
N PRO A 106 5.28 -13.34 -14.16
CA PRO A 106 6.30 -12.30 -14.29
C PRO A 106 6.18 -11.62 -15.65
N LEU A 107 5.84 -10.33 -15.65
CA LEU A 107 6.04 -9.50 -16.83
C LEU A 107 7.33 -8.72 -16.60
N PRO A 108 8.49 -9.22 -17.06
CA PRO A 108 9.75 -8.56 -16.80
C PRO A 108 9.80 -7.23 -17.55
N ALA A 109 9.95 -6.15 -16.79
CA ALA A 109 10.25 -4.82 -17.29
C ALA A 109 11.60 -4.36 -16.77
N LEU A 110 12.19 -3.32 -17.36
CA LEU A 110 13.49 -2.79 -16.93
C LEU A 110 14.60 -3.87 -16.89
N THR A 111 14.63 -4.76 -17.88
CA THR A 111 15.57 -5.89 -17.98
C THR A 111 17.04 -5.48 -18.19
N GLY A 112 17.30 -4.18 -18.39
CA GLY A 112 18.67 -3.63 -18.51
C GLY A 112 19.37 -3.38 -17.18
N LEU A 113 18.74 -3.72 -16.04
CA LEU A 113 19.34 -3.60 -14.72
C LEU A 113 20.21 -4.83 -14.41
N ASP A 114 21.42 -4.59 -13.91
CA ASP A 114 22.28 -5.63 -13.34
C ASP A 114 21.56 -6.35 -12.19
N ARG A 115 22.02 -7.56 -11.87
CA ARG A 115 21.48 -8.39 -10.78
C ARG A 115 21.45 -7.60 -9.46
N GLY A 116 20.30 -7.57 -8.77
CA GLY A 116 20.10 -6.74 -7.57
C GLY A 116 19.61 -5.32 -7.86
N GLY A 117 19.70 -4.83 -9.10
CA GLY A 117 19.21 -3.52 -9.51
C GLY A 117 17.70 -3.33 -9.30
N PRO A 118 16.83 -4.25 -9.76
CA PRO A 118 15.39 -4.14 -9.53
C PRO A 118 15.03 -4.10 -8.03
N SER A 119 15.67 -4.95 -7.23
CA SER A 119 15.48 -5.00 -5.77
C SER A 119 15.90 -3.68 -5.10
N MET A 120 17.00 -3.06 -5.55
CA MET A 120 17.46 -1.76 -5.03
C MET A 120 16.51 -0.61 -5.36
N VAL A 121 15.91 -0.59 -6.56
CA VAL A 121 14.91 0.44 -6.92
C VAL A 121 13.71 0.38 -5.96
N VAL A 122 13.19 -0.83 -5.72
CA VAL A 122 12.07 -1.02 -4.80
C VAL A 122 12.47 -0.72 -3.35
N PHE A 123 13.68 -1.08 -2.93
CA PHE A 123 14.20 -0.75 -1.61
C PHE A 123 14.30 0.76 -1.39
N VAL A 124 14.83 1.51 -2.35
CA VAL A 124 14.90 2.98 -2.28
C VAL A 124 13.50 3.58 -2.19
N ALA A 125 12.55 3.10 -2.99
CA ALA A 125 11.17 3.54 -2.89
C ALA A 125 10.55 3.27 -1.51
N LEU A 126 10.84 2.11 -0.92
CA LEU A 126 10.39 1.74 0.43
C LEU A 126 11.00 2.66 1.50
N VAL A 127 12.31 2.93 1.43
CA VAL A 127 12.99 3.83 2.35
C VAL A 127 12.41 5.25 2.25
N LEU A 128 12.21 5.76 1.03
CA LEU A 128 11.62 7.09 0.81
C LEU A 128 10.19 7.16 1.36
N LEU A 129 9.39 6.11 1.19
CA LEU A 129 8.05 6.03 1.75
C LEU A 129 8.09 6.12 3.29
N ILE A 130 8.93 5.30 3.94
CA ILE A 130 9.08 5.29 5.41
C ILE A 130 9.53 6.66 5.91
N VAL A 131 10.57 7.25 5.29
CA VAL A 131 11.06 8.58 5.64
C VAL A 131 9.95 9.62 5.48
N GLY A 132 9.18 9.58 4.39
CA GLY A 132 8.05 10.47 4.16
C GLY A 132 6.98 10.36 5.23
N ILE A 133 6.62 9.14 5.64
CA ILE A 133 5.66 8.88 6.73
C ILE A 133 6.19 9.42 8.05
N VAL A 134 7.44 9.14 8.41
CA VAL A 134 8.07 9.58 9.66
C VAL A 134 8.18 11.10 9.73
N VAL A 135 8.63 11.75 8.65
CA VAL A 135 8.74 13.21 8.57
C VAL A 135 7.36 13.86 8.70
N ARG A 136 6.35 13.35 7.98
CA ARG A 136 4.98 13.84 8.08
C ARG A 136 4.41 13.65 9.49
N GLY A 137 4.69 12.50 10.13
CA GLY A 137 4.28 12.23 11.51
C GLY A 137 4.92 13.20 12.51
N LYS A 138 6.22 13.48 12.38
CA LYS A 138 6.91 14.47 13.21
C LYS A 138 6.36 15.89 13.04
N LEU A 139 6.06 16.29 11.81
CA LEU A 139 5.50 17.62 11.53
C LEU A 139 4.09 17.79 12.08
N ARG A 140 3.30 16.71 12.16
CA ARG A 140 1.95 16.74 12.76
C ARG A 140 1.96 16.66 14.29
N GLY A 141 2.95 16.03 14.90
CA GLY A 141 3.08 15.93 16.38
C GLY A 141 3.77 17.13 17.04
N THR A 142 4.20 18.13 16.26
CA THR A 142 4.77 19.40 16.75
C THR A 142 3.83 20.59 16.59
N ALA A 143 2.59 20.35 16.12
CA ALA A 143 1.51 21.32 16.03
C ALA A 143 0.55 21.19 17.22
#